data_AF-A0A8T2ZMK6-F1
#
_entry.id   AF-A0A8T2ZMK6-F1
#
_cell.length_a   1.000
_cell.length_b   1.000
_cell.length_c   1.000
_cell.angle_alpha   90.00
_cell.angle_beta   90.00
_cell.angle_gamma   90.00
#
_symmetry.space_group_name_H-M   'P 1'
#
loop_
_entity.id
_entity.type
_entity.pdbx_description
1 polymer ?
#
loop_
_entity_poly.entity_id
_entity_poly.type
_entity_poly.pdbx_seq_one_letter_code
_entity_poly.pdbx_strand_id
1 'polypeptide(L)' 'MIGQSVYGVIEATFDAGYLLNVRVGDTETTLRGVVFKPGHDIPVNPENDIAQMFQ' A
#
# COMPACT_ATOMS: atom_id res chain seq x y z
N MET A 1 5.81 -1.23 -13.30
CA MET A 1 6.68 -2.42 -13.37
C MET A 1 5.84 -3.62 -13.00
N ILE A 2 5.66 -4.59 -13.91
CA ILE A 2 4.83 -5.79 -13.68
C ILE A 2 5.74 -7.02 -13.82
N GLY A 3 5.56 -8.02 -12.97
CA GLY A 3 6.33 -9.28 -12.99
C GLY A 3 7.75 -9.18 -12.43
N GLN A 4 8.10 -8.09 -11.73
CA GLN A 4 9.39 -7.93 -11.08
C GLN A 4 9.33 -8.43 -9.64
N SER A 5 10.37 -9.15 -9.19
CA SER A 5 10.54 -9.50 -7.79
C SER A 5 10.84 -8.27 -6.95
N VAL A 6 10.39 -8.27 -5.70
CA VAL A 6 10.67 -7.21 -4.72
C VAL A 6 11.22 -7.81 -3.43
N TYR A 7 12.11 -7.08 -2.77
CA TYR A 7 12.65 -7.43 -1.44
C TYR A 7 12.48 -6.23 -0.53
N GLY A 8 12.19 -6.45 0.75
CA GLY A 8 11.93 -5.34 1.65
C GLY A 8 11.66 -5.77 3.09
N VAL A 9 11.25 -4.79 3.89
CA VAL A 9 10.97 -4.95 5.32
C VAL A 9 9.55 -4.50 5.64
N ILE A 10 8.97 -5.13 6.65
CA ILE A 10 7.77 -4.63 7.31
C ILE A 10 8.23 -3.59 8.33
N GLU A 11 7.89 -2.33 8.09
CA GLU A 11 8.24 -1.22 8.99
C GLU A 11 7.26 -1.11 10.16
N ALA A 12 6.00 -1.48 9.96
CA ALA A 12 4.99 -1.51 11.00
C ALA A 12 3.85 -2.50 10.69
N THR A 13 3.16 -2.93 11.73
CA THR A 13 1.97 -3.77 11.67
C THR A 13 0.77 -3.01 12.23
N PHE A 14 -0.40 -3.17 11.62
CA PHE A 14 -1.68 -2.73 12.16
C PHE A 14 -2.75 -3.81 11.93
N ASP A 15 -3.91 -3.69 12.57
CA ASP A 15 -4.92 -4.75 12.59
C ASP A 15 -5.31 -5.18 11.16
N ALA A 16 -5.51 -4.21 10.28
CA ALA A 16 -5.89 -4.43 8.89
C ALA A 16 -4.72 -4.74 7.93
N GLY A 17 -3.44 -4.64 8.34
CA GLY A 17 -2.33 -4.76 7.38
C GLY A 17 -0.93 -4.41 7.86
N TYR A 18 -0.09 -4.03 6.89
CA TYR A 18 1.35 -3.78 7.07
C TYR A 18 1.77 -2.50 6.35
N LEU A 19 2.74 -1.78 6.93
CA LEU A 19 3.50 -0.74 6.24
C LEU A 19 4.80 -1.38 5.72
N LEU A 20 5.03 -1.32 4.41
CA LEU A 20 6.20 -1.91 3.77
C LEU A 20 7.10 -0.85 3.15
N ASN A 21 8.39 -1.17 3.13
CA ASN A 21 9.40 -0.51 2.32
C ASN A 21 10.12 -1.57 1.51
N VAL A 22 10.03 -1.48 0.18
CA VAL A 22 10.51 -2.49 -0.75
C VAL A 22 11.40 -1.89 -1.84
N ARG A 23 12.40 -2.65 -2.28
CA ARG A 23 13.22 -2.39 -3.46
C ARG A 23 12.78 -3.27 -4.61
N VAL A 24 12.68 -2.70 -5.82
CA VAL A 24 12.24 -3.42 -7.02
C VAL A 24 13.42 -4.02 -7.77
N GLY A 25 13.45 -5.35 -7.90
CA GLY A 25 14.53 -6.09 -8.54
C GLY A 25 15.91 -5.70 -7.98
N ASP A 26 16.86 -5.53 -8.89
CA ASP A 26 18.21 -5.03 -8.61
C ASP A 26 18.36 -3.53 -8.93
N THR A 27 17.26 -2.78 -8.90
CA THR A 27 17.28 -1.33 -9.14
C THR A 27 17.42 -0.54 -7.83
N GLU A 28 17.79 0.73 -7.93
CA GLU A 28 17.75 1.67 -6.79
C GLU A 28 16.33 2.22 -6.51
N THR A 29 15.31 1.69 -7.18
CA THR A 29 13.93 2.14 -6.97
C THR A 29 13.37 1.51 -5.71
N THR A 30 13.01 2.37 -4.76
CA THR A 30 12.29 1.99 -3.54
C THR A 30 10.84 2.46 -3.59
N LEU A 31 9.94 1.62 -3.11
CA LEU A 31 8.52 1.91 -2.95
C LEU A 31 8.15 1.73 -1.50
N ARG A 32 7.38 2.67 -0.96
CA ARG A 32 6.88 2.63 0.42
C ARG A 32 5.37 2.79 0.41
N GLY A 33 4.67 1.94 1.14
CA GLY A 33 3.21 1.95 1.14
C GLY A 33 2.58 0.92 2.05
N VAL A 34 1.25 0.95 2.11
CA VAL A 34 0.45 0.03 2.92
C VAL A 34 -0.04 -1.15 2.09
N VAL A 35 -0.09 -2.33 2.70
CA VAL A 35 -0.75 -3.52 2.14
C VAL A 35 -1.79 -4.00 3.13
N PHE A 36 -3.03 -4.10 2.65
CA PHE A 36 -4.16 -4.62 3.43
C PHE A 36 -4.23 -6.14 3.34
N LYS A 37 -4.63 -6.78 4.45
CA LYS A 37 -4.97 -8.20 4.46
C LYS A 37 -6.23 -8.42 3.60
N PRO A 38 -6.41 -9.61 3.01
CA PRO A 38 -7.64 -9.93 2.28
C PRO A 38 -8.90 -9.63 3.12
N GLY A 39 -9.86 -8.91 2.53
CA GLY A 39 -11.12 -8.55 3.18
C GLY A 39 -11.02 -7.46 4.25
N HIS A 40 -9.86 -6.81 4.39
CA HIS A 40 -9.63 -5.69 5.32
C HIS A 40 -9.45 -4.35 4.58
N ASP A 41 -9.79 -4.32 3.30
CA ASP A 41 -9.97 -3.12 2.51
C ASP A 41 -11.47 -2.79 2.40
N ILE A 42 -11.79 -1.50 2.42
CA ILE A 42 -13.12 -0.99 2.11
C ILE A 42 -12.96 -0.18 0.83
N PRO A 43 -13.55 -0.62 -0.31
CA PRO A 43 -13.50 0.15 -1.55
C PRO A 43 -14.06 1.57 -1.35
N VAL A 44 -13.44 2.55 -2.01
CA VAL A 44 -13.95 3.93 -1.99
C VAL A 44 -15.32 3.97 -2.66
N ASN A 45 -16.26 4.64 -2.01
CA ASN A 45 -17.63 4.87 -2.45
C ASN A 45 -18.06 6.32 -2.08
N PRO A 46 -19.18 6.83 -2.60
CA PRO A 46 -19.61 8.20 -2.31
C PRO A 46 -19.82 8.52 -0.82
N GLU A 47 -20.08 7.53 0.02
CA GLU A 47 -20.33 7.71 1.46
C GLU A 47 -19.03 7.78 2.27
N ASN A 48 -17.96 7.12 1.80
CA ASN A 48 -16.67 7.06 2.47
C ASN A 48 -15.57 7.89 1.79
N ASP A 49 -15.90 8.58 0.69
CA ASP A 49 -15.01 9.53 0.04
C ASP A 49 -14.88 10.80 0.90
N ILE A 50 -13.82 10.81 1.71
CA ILE A 50 -13.46 11.96 2.57
C ILE A 50 -12.73 13.07 1.81
N ALA A 51 -12.35 12.85 0.55
CA ALA A 51 -11.81 13.89 -0.31
C ALA A 51 -12.98 14.78 -0.77
N GLN A 52 -13.54 15.56 0.16
CA GLN A 52 -14.47 16.61 -0.18
C GLN A 52 -13.81 17.51 -1.22
N MET A 53 -14.28 17.44 -2.46
CA MET A 53 -13.88 18.40 -3.48
C MET A 53 -14.29 19.77 -2.95
N PHE A 54 -13.32 20.66 -2.76
CA PHE A 54 -13.56 22.08 -2.67
C PHE A 54 -14.24 22.50 -4.00
N GLN A 55 -15.57 22.56 -4.01
CA GLN A 55 -16.37 23.22 -5.03
C GLN A 55 -16.57 24.69 -4.64
#